data_AF-A0A397EQG7-F1
#
_entry.id   AF-A0A397EQG7-F1
#
_cell.length_a   1.000
_cell.length_b   1.000
_cell.length_c   1.000
_cell.angle_alpha   90.00
_cell.angle_beta   90.00
_cell.angle_gamma   90.00
#
_symmetry.space_group_name_H-M   'P 1'
#
loop_
_entity.id
_entity.type
_entity.pdbx_description
1 polymer ?
#
loop_
_entity_poly.entity_id
_entity_poly.type
_entity_poly.pdbx_seq_one_letter_code
_entity_poly.pdbx_strand_id
1 'polypeptide(L)'
;MTSAVNFDLNFGLWEKQKYEGYFRVEWLVLKDVPNHVLMKVQLNQKSFPRACDGDEATEFMHCYMSYPSTTTLLDDMAYYNDQQVALEGKRNLSTHAHDGDADDLDSFLIPAVIPSS
;
A
#
# COMPACT_ATOMS: atom_id res chain seq x y z
N MET A 1 9.05 -6.05 2.47
CA MET A 1 9.58 -5.28 1.31
C MET A 1 10.41 -6.22 0.48
N THR A 2 10.30 -6.16 -0.85
CA THR A 2 10.91 -7.14 -1.76
C THR A 2 11.88 -6.53 -2.77
N SER A 3 12.08 -5.21 -2.75
CA SER A 3 13.03 -4.50 -3.63
C SER A 3 13.54 -3.21 -2.99
N ALA A 4 14.62 -2.68 -3.55
CA ALA A 4 15.10 -1.32 -3.27
C ALA A 4 14.15 -0.27 -3.90
N VAL A 5 14.24 0.96 -3.41
CA VAL A 5 13.47 2.09 -3.97
C VAL A 5 14.06 2.48 -5.33
N ASN A 6 13.20 2.59 -6.33
CA ASN A 6 13.51 3.14 -7.65
C ASN A 6 12.91 4.55 -7.75
N PHE A 7 13.73 5.54 -8.12
CA PHE A 7 13.31 6.95 -8.28
C PHE A 7 13.18 7.39 -9.75
N ASP A 8 13.56 6.55 -10.71
CA ASP A 8 13.47 6.84 -12.14
C ASP A 8 12.03 6.73 -12.65
N LEU A 9 11.20 5.94 -11.96
CA LEU A 9 9.80 5.69 -12.28
C LEU A 9 8.90 6.00 -11.09
N ASN A 10 7.67 6.43 -11.39
CA ASN A 10 6.60 6.65 -10.43
C ASN A 10 5.44 5.69 -10.70
N PHE A 11 4.67 5.36 -9.66
CA PHE A 11 3.46 4.55 -9.80
C PHE A 11 2.27 5.42 -10.21
N GLY A 12 1.75 5.19 -11.41
CA GLY A 12 0.76 6.04 -12.09
C GLY A 12 -0.64 5.99 -11.48
N LEU A 13 -0.96 5.02 -10.61
CA LEU A 13 -2.28 4.87 -9.99
C LEU A 13 -2.42 5.53 -8.62
N TRP A 14 -1.42 6.25 -8.12
CA TRP A 14 -1.60 7.05 -6.90
C TRP A 14 -2.64 8.15 -7.11
N GLU A 15 -3.67 8.24 -6.27
CA GLU A 15 -4.68 9.30 -6.37
C GLU A 15 -4.05 10.71 -6.41
N LYS A 16 -3.03 10.93 -5.56
CA LYS A 16 -2.24 12.17 -5.52
C LYS A 16 -0.86 11.95 -6.13
N GLN A 17 -0.50 12.79 -7.10
CA GLN A 17 0.79 12.75 -7.83
C GLN A 17 1.94 13.41 -7.06
N LYS A 18 2.01 13.19 -5.74
CA LYS A 18 3.04 13.77 -4.86
C LYS A 18 4.05 12.73 -4.35
N TYR A 19 3.82 11.46 -4.67
CA TYR A 19 4.66 10.35 -4.22
C TYR A 19 5.67 10.04 -5.31
N GLU A 20 6.94 10.17 -4.96
CA GLU A 20 8.07 9.96 -5.85
C GLU A 20 8.75 8.63 -5.54
N GLY A 21 9.10 7.93 -6.61
CA GLY A 21 9.66 6.60 -6.58
C GLY A 21 8.66 5.52 -6.17
N TYR A 22 9.11 4.28 -6.26
CA TYR A 22 8.36 3.11 -5.84
C TYR A 22 9.30 1.99 -5.36
N PHE A 23 8.74 1.08 -4.58
CA PHE A 23 9.36 -0.20 -4.25
C PHE A 23 8.27 -1.25 -4.15
N ARG A 24 8.62 -2.50 -4.46
CA ARG A 24 7.72 -3.65 -4.36
C ARG A 24 7.55 -4.12 -2.92
N VAL A 25 6.33 -4.50 -2.59
CA VAL A 25 5.94 -5.11 -1.33
C VAL A 25 5.13 -6.37 -1.61
N GLU A 26 5.14 -7.27 -0.63
CA GLU A 26 4.24 -8.42 -0.59
C GLU A 26 3.40 -8.29 0.67
N TRP A 27 2.08 -8.35 0.50
CA TRP A 27 1.13 -8.29 1.62
C TRP A 27 1.03 -9.68 2.25
N LEU A 28 1.59 -9.85 3.45
CA LEU A 28 1.57 -11.14 4.15
C LEU A 28 0.25 -11.39 4.90
N VAL A 29 -0.33 -10.34 5.49
CA VAL A 29 -1.60 -10.40 6.23
C VAL A 29 -2.38 -9.14 5.97
N LEU A 30 -3.63 -9.29 5.54
CA LEU A 30 -4.56 -8.21 5.27
C LEU A 30 -5.79 -8.38 6.14
N LYS A 31 -5.94 -7.52 7.16
CA LYS A 31 -7.12 -7.52 8.03
C LYS A 31 -7.27 -6.20 8.77
N ASP A 32 -8.49 -5.93 9.23
CA ASP A 32 -8.77 -4.78 10.06
C ASP A 32 -8.51 -5.08 11.54
N VAL A 33 -7.84 -4.17 12.24
CA VAL A 33 -7.64 -4.26 13.68
C VAL A 33 -8.00 -2.91 14.30
N PRO A 34 -8.99 -2.84 15.20
CA PRO A 34 -9.35 -1.60 15.86
C PRO A 34 -8.18 -1.01 16.66
N ASN A 35 -8.01 0.32 16.61
CA ASN A 35 -6.91 1.01 17.29
C ASN A 35 -6.77 0.66 18.78
N HIS A 36 -7.88 0.46 19.50
CA HIS A 36 -7.86 0.12 20.92
C HIS A 36 -7.19 -1.24 21.24
N VAL A 37 -7.11 -2.15 20.25
CA VAL A 37 -6.39 -3.42 20.38
C VAL A 37 -4.88 -3.18 20.32
N LEU A 38 -4.44 -2.30 19.41
CA LEU A 38 -3.03 -1.98 19.18
C LEU A 38 -2.46 -1.05 20.25
N MET A 39 -3.30 -0.17 20.83
CA MET A 39 -2.91 0.75 21.92
C MET A 39 -2.61 0.07 23.25
N LYS A 40 -2.83 -1.26 23.38
CA LYS A 40 -2.44 -2.03 24.57
C LYS A 40 -0.94 -2.18 24.69
N VAL A 41 -0.23 -2.10 23.57
CA VAL A 41 1.24 -2.07 23.54
C VAL A 41 1.67 -0.70 24.08
N GLN A 42 2.43 -0.69 25.17
CA GLN A 42 3.00 0.53 25.72
C GLN A 42 4.10 1.04 24.79
N LEU A 43 3.69 1.68 23.71
CA LEU A 43 4.59 2.36 22.80
C LEU A 43 5.09 3.62 23.50
N ASN A 44 6.40 3.76 23.68
CA ASN A 44 6.98 5.00 24.18
C ASN A 44 6.36 6.19 23.41
N GLN A 45 5.87 7.20 24.15
CA GLN A 45 4.87 8.21 23.74
C GLN A 45 5.21 9.11 22.52
N LYS A 46 6.21 8.77 21.70
CA LYS A 46 6.63 9.55 20.54
C LYS A 46 6.14 9.04 19.18
N SER A 47 5.49 7.89 19.05
CA SER A 47 5.23 7.40 17.69
C SER A 47 4.16 6.33 17.46
N PHE A 48 2.88 6.64 17.69
CA PHE A 48 1.83 5.88 17.00
C PHE A 48 1.50 6.54 15.64
N PRO A 49 1.68 5.88 14.47
CA PRO A 49 2.50 4.72 14.14
C PRO A 49 3.76 5.21 13.39
N ARG A 50 4.86 5.50 14.08
CA ARG A 50 6.07 6.01 13.42
C ARG A 50 7.32 5.34 13.97
N ALA A 51 7.61 4.15 13.44
CA ALA A 51 8.71 3.26 13.81
C ALA A 51 8.57 2.69 15.23
N CYS A 52 8.42 1.37 15.26
CA CYS A 52 8.39 0.53 16.44
C CYS A 52 9.57 -0.42 16.27
N ASP A 53 10.57 -0.36 17.15
CA ASP A 53 11.80 -1.15 17.03
C ASP A 53 11.89 -2.18 18.17
N GLY A 54 12.45 -3.36 17.89
CA GLY A 54 12.76 -4.38 18.92
C GLY A 54 11.52 -5.07 19.53
N ASP A 55 11.45 -5.09 20.87
CA ASP A 55 10.43 -5.82 21.62
C ASP A 55 9.01 -5.23 21.44
N GLU A 56 8.91 -3.91 21.31
CA GLU A 56 7.63 -3.22 21.08
C GLU A 56 6.99 -3.66 19.74
N ALA A 57 7.81 -3.92 18.71
CA ALA A 57 7.33 -4.38 17.40
C ALA A 57 6.80 -5.82 17.48
N THR A 58 7.44 -6.65 18.31
CA THR A 58 7.02 -8.03 18.54
C THR A 58 5.68 -8.09 19.28
N GLU A 59 5.51 -7.28 20.33
CA GLU A 59 4.25 -7.19 21.06
C GLU A 59 3.11 -6.66 20.17
N PHE A 60 3.38 -5.63 19.38
CA PHE A 60 2.44 -5.13 18.37
C PHE A 60 2.03 -6.23 17.39
N MET A 61 3.00 -6.95 16.84
CA MET A 61 2.73 -8.03 15.89
C MET A 61 1.92 -9.16 16.53
N HIS A 62 2.19 -9.51 17.79
CA HIS A 62 1.39 -10.48 18.52
C HIS A 62 -0.06 -10.00 18.70
N CYS A 63 -0.29 -8.77 19.17
CA CYS A 63 -1.63 -8.19 19.29
C CYS A 63 -2.37 -8.14 17.95
N TYR A 64 -1.68 -7.70 16.89
CA TYR A 64 -2.21 -7.68 15.54
C TYR A 64 -2.62 -9.08 15.10
N MET A 65 -1.72 -10.07 15.16
CA MET A 65 -1.97 -11.44 14.69
C MET A 65 -3.07 -12.17 15.48
N SER A 66 -3.12 -12.02 16.80
CA SER A 66 -4.13 -12.68 17.63
C SER A 66 -5.55 -12.13 17.48
N TYR A 67 -5.73 -10.93 16.92
CA TYR A 67 -7.06 -10.33 16.77
C TYR A 67 -7.89 -11.08 15.69
N PRO A 68 -9.07 -11.62 16.03
CA PRO A 68 -9.95 -12.29 15.08
C PRO A 68 -10.77 -11.23 14.31
N SER A 69 -10.21 -10.71 13.22
CA SER A 69 -10.94 -9.76 12.38
C SER A 69 -12.12 -10.42 11.68
N THR A 70 -13.20 -9.67 11.55
CA THR A 70 -14.40 -10.05 10.78
C THR A 70 -14.51 -9.31 9.46
N THR A 71 -13.69 -8.27 9.25
CA THR A 71 -13.68 -7.44 8.04
C THR A 71 -12.25 -7.25 7.55
N THR A 72 -12.13 -7.04 6.25
CA THR A 72 -10.87 -6.73 5.58
C THR A 72 -11.11 -5.77 4.43
N LEU A 73 -10.05 -5.10 3.96
CA LEU A 73 -10.07 -4.32 2.73
C LEU A 73 -10.64 -5.11 1.52
N LEU A 74 -10.47 -6.43 1.50
CA LEU A 74 -10.92 -7.27 0.39
C LEU A 74 -12.44 -7.26 0.22
N ASP A 75 -13.19 -6.99 1.29
CA ASP A 75 -14.65 -6.94 1.29
C ASP A 75 -15.16 -5.78 0.40
N ASP A 76 -14.34 -4.74 0.21
CA ASP A 76 -14.66 -3.54 -0.56
C ASP A 76 -14.01 -3.51 -1.97
N MET A 77 -13.42 -4.62 -2.43
CA MET A 77 -12.65 -4.64 -3.69
C MET A 77 -13.45 -4.20 -4.92
N ALA A 78 -14.75 -4.48 -4.98
CA ALA A 78 -15.60 -4.03 -6.08
C ALA A 78 -15.62 -2.50 -6.20
N TYR A 79 -15.70 -1.79 -5.07
CA TYR A 79 -15.65 -0.33 -5.04
C TYR A 79 -14.29 0.19 -5.54
N TYR A 80 -13.19 -0.38 -5.05
CA TYR A 80 -11.85 0.06 -5.46
C TYR A 80 -11.55 -0.24 -6.93
N ASN A 81 -12.07 -1.34 -7.46
CA ASN A 81 -11.96 -1.66 -8.88
C ASN A 81 -12.65 -0.59 -9.75
N ASP A 82 -13.86 -0.17 -9.39
CA ASP A 82 -14.57 0.91 -10.09
C ASP A 82 -13.81 2.25 -10.01
N GLN A 83 -13.22 2.56 -8.85
CA GLN A 83 -12.39 3.75 -8.69
C GLN A 83 -11.10 3.69 -9.54
N GLN A 84 -10.47 2.52 -9.65
CA GLN A 84 -9.28 2.33 -10.48
C GLN A 84 -9.61 2.58 -11.95
N VAL A 85 -10.67 1.96 -12.48
CA VAL A 85 -11.11 2.17 -13.87
C VAL A 85 -11.38 3.65 -14.17
N ALA A 86 -12.03 4.35 -13.24
CA ALA A 86 -12.27 5.79 -13.38
C ALA A 86 -10.96 6.61 -13.39
N LEU A 87 -9.98 6.22 -12.58
CA LEU A 87 -8.68 6.89 -12.49
C LEU A 87 -7.84 6.68 -13.76
N GLU A 88 -7.81 5.45 -14.27
CA GLU A 88 -7.15 5.08 -15.52
C GLU A 88 -7.70 5.90 -16.69
N GLY A 89 -9.03 5.94 -16.83
CA GLY A 89 -9.70 6.73 -17.86
C GLY A 89 -9.41 8.24 -17.76
N LYS A 90 -9.38 8.80 -16.54
CA LYS A 90 -9.03 10.22 -16.32
C LYS A 90 -7.58 10.54 -16.73
N ARG A 91 -6.69 9.57 -16.64
CA ARG A 91 -5.24 9.75 -16.87
C ARG A 91 -4.78 9.23 -18.23
N ASN A 92 -5.68 8.65 -19.02
CA ASN A 92 -5.35 7.93 -20.25
C ASN A 92 -4.26 6.88 -20.03
N LEU A 93 -4.25 6.24 -18.84
CA LEU A 93 -3.42 5.08 -18.58
C LEU A 93 -4.15 3.90 -19.24
N SER A 94 -3.80 3.59 -20.49
CA SER A 94 -4.36 2.45 -21.19
C SER A 94 -3.50 1.22 -20.99
N THR A 95 -4.00 0.21 -20.29
CA THR A 95 -3.47 -1.15 -20.36
C THR A 95 -4.19 -1.93 -21.44
N HIS A 96 -3.40 -2.63 -22.25
CA HIS A 96 -3.88 -3.68 -23.14
C HIS A 96 -4.68 -4.71 -22.34
N ALA A 97 -5.64 -5.34 -23.03
CA ALA A 97 -6.60 -6.32 -22.54
C ALA A 97 -6.17 -7.14 -21.31
N HIS A 98 -7.14 -7.21 -20.39
CA HIS A 98 -7.21 -7.94 -19.12
C HIS A 98 -7.02 -9.47 -19.30
N ASP A 99 -5.86 -9.94 -19.74
CA ASP A 99 -5.49 -11.36 -19.76
C ASP A 99 -4.62 -11.69 -18.53
N GLY A 100 -5.31 -11.92 -17.40
CA GLY A 100 -4.98 -12.92 -16.37
C GLY A 100 -3.62 -12.94 -15.65
N ASP A 101 -2.59 -12.19 -16.02
CA ASP A 101 -1.27 -12.30 -15.40
C ASP A 101 -1.05 -11.24 -14.31
N ALA A 102 -0.74 -11.74 -13.11
CA ALA A 102 -0.50 -10.95 -11.89
C ALA A 102 0.77 -10.06 -11.94
N ASP A 103 1.48 -10.03 -13.07
CA ASP A 103 2.70 -9.21 -13.30
C ASP A 103 2.43 -7.90 -14.07
N ASP A 104 1.16 -7.49 -14.18
CA ASP A 104 0.71 -6.22 -14.80
C ASP A 104 1.02 -4.95 -13.97
N LEU A 105 1.82 -5.02 -12.90
CA LEU A 105 2.15 -3.82 -12.11
C LEU A 105 3.07 -2.85 -12.86
N ASP A 106 3.90 -3.36 -13.77
CA ASP A 106 4.87 -2.55 -14.50
C ASP A 106 4.20 -1.68 -15.58
N SER A 107 2.99 -2.02 -16.03
CA SER A 107 2.24 -1.23 -17.01
C SER A 107 1.76 0.12 -16.46
N PHE A 108 1.63 0.21 -15.13
CA PHE A 108 1.26 1.44 -14.43
C PHE A 108 2.47 2.29 -14.03
N LEU A 109 3.70 1.87 -14.35
CA LEU A 109 4.89 2.66 -14.08
C LEU A 109 5.05 3.75 -15.16
N ILE A 110 5.20 4.98 -14.70
CA ILE A 110 5.41 6.16 -15.56
C ILE A 110 6.77 6.78 -15.28
N PRO A 111 7.41 7.43 -16.26
CA PRO A 111 8.64 8.17 -16.02
C PRO A 111 8.47 9.21 -14.91
N ALA A 112 9.45 9.31 -14.02
CA ALA A 112 9.48 10.40 -13.05
C ALA A 112 9.53 11.75 -13.79
N VAL A 113 8.70 12.71 -13.37
CA VAL A 113 8.70 14.06 -13.96
C VAL A 113 10.01 14.73 -13.55
N ILE A 114 10.97 14.79 -14.46
CA ILE A 114 12.21 15.55 -14.26
C ILE A 114 11.83 17.03 -14.43
N PRO A 115 11.93 17.89 -13.39
CA PRO A 115 11.76 19.31 -13.60
C PRO A 115 12.86 19.78 -14.57
N SER A 116 12.45 20.36 -15.71
CA SER A 116 13.38 21.03 -16.62
C SER A 116 14.15 22.10 -15.83
N SER A 117 15.48 21.99 -15.80
CA SER A 117 16.39 22.94 -15.13
C SER A 117 16.23 24.36 -15.62
#